data_AF-A0A095YAQ5-F1
#
_entry.id   AF-A0A095YAQ5-F1
#
_cell.length_a   1.000
_cell.length_b   1.000
_cell.length_c   1.000
_cell.angle_alpha   90.00
_cell.angle_beta   90.00
_cell.angle_gamma   90.00
#
_symmetry.space_group_name_H-M   'P 1'
#
loop_
_entity.id
_entity.type
_entity.pdbx_description
1 polymer ?
#
loop_
_entity_poly.entity_id
_entity_poly.type
_entity_poly.pdbx_seq_one_letter_code
_entity_poly.pdbx_strand_id
1 'polypeptide(L)'
;MTNINRRTAHDVIVAPVVSEKSYNLIDEGQYTFLVDPRSNKTEIKAAVEEIYGVKVASVNTSNRPGKRTRTRFGWGQRKNTKRAIVTLQGDDTIDIFGGPVA
;
A
#
# COMPACT_ATOMS: atom_id res chain seq x y z
N MET A 1 16.62 0.89 -28.11
CA MET A 1 16.43 1.11 -26.66
C MET A 1 15.02 1.62 -26.43
N THR A 2 14.13 0.81 -25.86
CA THR A 2 13.00 1.23 -24.99
C THR A 2 12.19 -0.02 -24.63
N ASN A 3 12.52 -0.65 -23.50
CA ASN A 3 11.56 -1.51 -22.83
C ASN A 3 10.57 -0.58 -22.13
N ILE A 4 9.43 -0.31 -22.75
CA ILE A 4 8.32 0.39 -22.09
C ILE A 4 7.67 -0.61 -21.15
N ASN A 5 8.18 -0.71 -19.93
CA ASN A 5 7.59 -1.50 -18.87
C ASN A 5 6.31 -0.78 -18.40
N ARG A 6 5.19 -1.01 -19.10
CA ARG A 6 3.87 -0.42 -18.79
C ARG A 6 3.32 -1.06 -17.52
N ARG A 7 3.77 -0.59 -16.35
CA ARG A 7 3.10 -0.87 -15.07
C ARG A 7 1.94 0.10 -14.90
N THR A 8 0.75 -0.45 -14.66
CA THR A 8 -0.46 0.32 -14.39
C THR A 8 -0.52 0.69 -12.91
N ALA A 9 -1.33 1.69 -12.53
CA ALA A 9 -1.53 2.04 -11.13
C ALA A 9 -1.99 0.85 -10.27
N HIS A 10 -2.82 -0.04 -10.85
CA HIS A 10 -3.31 -1.26 -10.20
C HIS A 10 -2.22 -2.33 -9.98
N ASP A 11 -1.10 -2.27 -10.71
CA ASP A 11 0.05 -3.15 -10.45
C ASP A 11 0.88 -2.66 -9.26
N VAL A 12 0.82 -1.35 -8.96
CA VAL A 12 1.60 -0.72 -7.88
C VAL A 12 0.93 -0.92 -6.53
N ILE A 13 -0.39 -0.70 -6.45
CA ILE A 13 -1.19 -0.87 -5.24
C ILE A 13 -1.80 -2.27 -5.23
N VAL A 14 -1.39 -3.13 -4.28
CA VAL A 14 -1.82 -4.53 -4.24
C VAL A 14 -3.07 -4.73 -3.38
N ALA A 15 -3.07 -4.19 -2.16
CA ALA A 15 -4.19 -4.34 -1.21
C ALA A 15 -4.08 -3.35 -0.05
N PRO A 16 -5.18 -2.93 0.59
CA PRO A 16 -5.13 -2.22 1.87
C PRO A 16 -4.65 -3.14 2.99
N VAL A 17 -3.97 -2.56 3.98
CA VAL A 17 -3.53 -3.27 5.19
C VAL A 17 -4.54 -3.04 6.29
N VAL A 18 -5.09 -4.14 6.83
CA VAL A 18 -6.05 -4.11 7.95
C VAL A 18 -5.35 -4.54 9.24
N SER A 19 -5.37 -3.65 10.24
CA SER A 19 -4.78 -3.81 11.57
C SER A 19 -5.29 -2.69 12.49
N GLU A 20 -5.25 -2.87 13.81
CA GLU A 20 -5.61 -1.81 14.77
C GLU A 20 -4.87 -0.49 14.49
N LYS A 21 -3.55 -0.57 14.27
CA LYS A 21 -2.75 0.60 13.93
C LYS A 21 -3.19 1.28 12.64
N SER A 22 -3.56 0.53 11.61
CA SER A 22 -4.01 1.15 10.36
C SER A 22 -5.37 1.80 10.54
N TYR A 23 -6.26 1.27 11.38
CA TYR A 23 -7.51 1.96 11.73
C TYR A 23 -7.26 3.27 12.47
N ASN A 24 -6.40 3.27 13.49
CA ASN A 24 -6.08 4.51 14.23
C ASN A 24 -5.49 5.60 13.32
N LEU A 25 -4.76 5.21 12.28
CA LEU A 25 -4.18 6.14 11.31
C LEU A 25 -5.20 6.70 10.31
N ILE A 26 -6.31 6.01 10.08
CA ILE A 26 -7.38 6.49 9.19
C ILE A 26 -7.99 7.77 9.75
N ASP A 27 -8.17 7.86 11.07
CA ASP A 27 -8.67 9.06 11.74
C ASP A 27 -7.75 10.29 11.53
N GLU A 28 -6.46 10.05 11.28
CA GLU A 28 -5.46 11.08 10.94
C GLU A 28 -5.34 11.35 9.42
N GLY A 29 -6.23 10.78 8.59
CA GLY A 29 -6.17 10.87 7.13
C GLY A 29 -5.01 10.08 6.50
N GLN A 30 -4.50 9.07 7.21
CA GLN A 30 -3.39 8.23 6.78
C GLN A 30 -3.83 6.80 6.48
N TYR A 31 -3.53 6.36 5.26
CA TYR A 31 -3.96 5.06 4.75
C TYR A 31 -2.76 4.16 4.47
N THR A 32 -2.86 2.89 4.87
CA THR A 32 -1.77 1.93 4.71
C THR A 32 -2.09 0.91 3.62
N PHE A 33 -1.23 0.86 2.60
CA PHE A 33 -1.33 -0.08 1.49
C PHE A 33 -0.14 -1.05 1.45
N LEU A 34 -0.40 -2.26 0.99
CA LEU A 34 0.61 -3.20 0.51
C LEU A 34 0.88 -2.87 -0.95
N VAL A 35 2.15 -2.64 -1.27
CA VAL A 35 2.59 -2.18 -2.60
C VAL A 35 3.62 -3.14 -3.19
N ASP A 36 3.81 -3.10 -4.51
CA ASP A 36 4.88 -3.85 -5.17
C ASP A 36 6.26 -3.44 -4.56
N PRO A 37 7.08 -4.40 -4.12
CA PRO A 37 8.40 -4.12 -3.53
C PRO A 37 9.35 -3.33 -4.43
N ARG A 38 9.13 -3.31 -5.75
CA ARG A 38 9.94 -2.58 -6.72
C ARG A 38 9.49 -1.13 -6.91
N SER A 39 8.31 -0.74 -6.39
CA SER A 39 7.76 0.59 -6.62
C SER A 39 8.48 1.69 -5.83
N ASN A 40 8.61 2.86 -6.44
CA ASN A 40 9.15 4.06 -5.78
C ASN A 40 8.02 4.91 -5.16
N LYS A 41 8.37 5.92 -4.33
CA LYS A 41 7.37 6.76 -3.65
C LYS A 41 6.53 7.60 -4.62
N THR A 42 7.13 8.03 -5.73
CA THR A 42 6.47 8.87 -6.75
C THR A 42 5.42 8.08 -7.52
N GLU A 43 5.71 6.83 -7.86
CA GLU A 43 4.81 5.87 -8.50
C GLU A 43 3.64 5.54 -7.58
N ILE A 44 3.90 5.31 -6.29
CA ILE A 44 2.85 5.06 -5.30
C ILE A 44 1.95 6.28 -5.16
N LYS A 45 2.52 7.49 -5.12
CA LYS A 45 1.74 8.74 -5.09
C LYS A 45 0.82 8.82 -6.30
N ALA A 46 1.38 8.74 -7.51
CA ALA A 46 0.60 8.82 -8.74
C ALA A 46 -0.49 7.74 -8.82
N ALA A 47 -0.17 6.50 -8.41
CA ALA A 47 -1.12 5.40 -8.44
C ALA A 47 -2.30 5.59 -7.49
N VAL A 48 -2.07 6.12 -6.27
CA VAL A 48 -3.16 6.41 -5.33
C VAL A 48 -4.05 7.53 -5.83
N GLU A 49 -3.45 8.62 -6.35
CA GLU A 49 -4.19 9.74 -6.92
C GLU A 49 -5.02 9.29 -8.15
N GLU A 50 -4.50 8.39 -8.99
CA GLU A 50 -5.19 7.85 -10.17
C GLU A 50 -6.35 6.91 -9.80
N ILE A 51 -6.14 5.98 -8.86
CA ILE A 51 -7.15 4.97 -8.50
C ILE A 51 -8.31 5.58 -7.71
N TYR A 52 -8.00 6.48 -6.78
CA TYR A 52 -8.97 6.99 -5.80
C TYR A 52 -9.40 8.44 -6.05
N GLY A 53 -8.76 9.15 -6.98
CA GLY A 53 -9.13 10.53 -7.32
C GLY A 53 -8.87 11.57 -6.23
N VAL A 54 -8.03 11.24 -5.24
CA VAL A 54 -7.69 12.08 -4.08
C VAL A 54 -6.36 12.81 -4.26
N LYS A 55 -6.06 13.80 -3.42
CA LYS A 55 -4.74 14.44 -3.36
C LYS A 55 -3.86 13.88 -2.25
N VAL A 56 -2.63 13.51 -2.58
CA VAL A 56 -1.68 12.92 -1.63
C VAL A 56 -0.66 13.96 -1.17
N ALA A 57 -0.59 14.18 0.15
CA ALA A 57 0.38 15.06 0.78
C ALA A 57 1.76 14.41 0.87
N SER A 58 1.85 13.19 1.40
CA SER A 58 3.14 12.50 1.58
C SER A 58 3.03 10.98 1.56
N VAL A 59 4.15 10.30 1.29
CA VAL A 59 4.24 8.84 1.22
C VAL A 59 5.46 8.33 2.01
N ASN A 60 5.19 7.43 2.94
CA ASN A 60 6.18 6.77 3.79
C ASN A 60 6.18 5.27 3.52
N THR A 61 7.30 4.74 3.05
CA THR A 61 7.42 3.32 2.68
C THR A 61 8.28 2.56 3.69
N SER A 62 7.89 1.33 4.02
CA SER A 62 8.66 0.42 4.85
C SER A 62 8.76 -0.97 4.19
N ASN A 63 9.96 -1.54 4.19
CA ASN A 63 10.19 -2.91 3.73
C ASN A 63 10.12 -3.86 4.92
N ARG A 64 9.28 -4.89 4.83
CA ARG A 64 9.13 -5.90 5.87
C ARG A 64 9.65 -7.26 5.38
N PRO A 65 10.68 -7.82 6.04
CA PRO A 65 11.14 -9.17 5.72
C PRO A 65 10.08 -10.19 6.14
N GLY A 66 9.88 -11.19 5.29
CA GLY A 66 8.99 -12.31 5.57
C GLY A 66 9.54 -13.16 6.70
N LYS A 67 8.66 -13.56 7.63
CA LYS A 67 9.04 -14.42 8.76
C LYS A 67 9.47 -15.81 8.26
N ARG A 68 10.53 -16.35 8.86
CA ARG A 68 10.91 -17.76 8.72
C ARG A 68 9.94 -18.62 9.52
N THR A 69 9.46 -19.71 8.94
CA THR A 69 8.48 -20.62 9.57
C THR A 69 8.95 -22.06 9.42
N ARG A 70 8.80 -22.85 10.49
CA ARG A 70 9.17 -24.27 10.47
C ARG A 70 8.02 -25.09 9.87
N THR A 71 8.39 -26.02 9.01
CA THR A 71 7.48 -27.00 8.40
C THR A 71 8.05 -28.41 8.61
N ARG A 72 7.24 -29.45 8.33
CA ARG A 72 7.69 -30.86 8.44
C ARG A 72 8.96 -31.14 7.64
N PHE A 73 9.13 -30.48 6.49
CA PHE A 73 10.24 -30.70 5.56
C PHE A 73 11.42 -29.74 5.77
N GLY A 74 11.34 -28.78 6.70
CA GLY A 74 12.43 -27.84 6.97
C GLY A 74 11.97 -26.41 7.24
N TRP A 75 12.87 -25.46 7.01
CA TRP A 75 12.60 -24.02 7.20
C TRP A 75 12.13 -23.39 5.89
N GLY A 76 10.90 -22.86 5.89
CA GLY A 76 10.37 -22.01 4.83
C GLY A 76 10.41 -20.54 5.21
N GLN A 77 10.25 -19.64 4.23
CA GLN A 77 10.14 -18.20 4.46
C GLN A 77 8.93 -17.62 3.73
N ARG A 78 8.20 -16.72 4.39
CA ARG A 78 7.09 -15.98 3.76
C ARG A 78 7.64 -14.92 2.80
N LYS A 79 6.79 -14.43 1.89
CA LYS A 79 7.16 -13.35 0.97
C LYS A 79 7.54 -12.07 1.73
N ASN A 80 8.55 -11.37 1.23
CA ASN A 80 8.86 -10.00 1.65
C ASN A 80 7.77 -9.08 1.10
N THR A 81 7.41 -8.06 1.86
CA THR A 81 6.35 -7.11 1.49
C THR A 81 6.83 -5.69 1.71
N LYS A 82 6.42 -4.76 0.85
CA LYS A 82 6.57 -3.32 1.07
C LYS A 82 5.21 -2.76 1.49
N ARG A 83 5.21 -1.94 2.54
CA ARG A 83 4.04 -1.18 2.98
C ARG A 83 4.26 0.29 2.69
N ALA A 84 3.22 0.97 2.24
CA ALA A 84 3.18 2.41 2.06
C ALA A 84 2.11 2.99 2.97
N ILE A 85 2.50 3.93 3.84
CA ILE A 85 1.60 4.80 4.57
C ILE A 85 1.49 6.07 3.74
N VAL A 86 0.27 6.44 3.38
CA VAL A 86 -0.05 7.53 2.47
C VAL A 86 -0.90 8.52 3.23
N THR A 87 -0.42 9.75 3.33
CA THR A 87 -1.14 10.86 3.97
C THR A 87 -1.86 11.64 2.90
N LEU A 88 -3.17 11.84 3.05
CA LEU A 88 -3.96 12.65 2.14
C LEU A 88 -3.84 14.14 2.47
N GLN A 89 -4.17 14.98 1.50
CA GLN A 89 -4.22 16.41 1.66
C GLN A 89 -5.65 16.87 1.94
N GLY A 90 -5.84 17.65 3.01
CA GLY A 90 -7.16 18.15 3.40
C GLY A 90 -8.04 17.04 3.98
N ASP A 91 -9.35 17.14 3.74
CA ASP A 91 -10.37 16.24 4.28
C ASP A 91 -10.79 15.14 3.29
N ASP A 92 -9.93 14.85 2.30
CA ASP A 92 -10.15 13.75 1.35
C ASP A 92 -10.25 12.41 2.11
N THR A 93 -11.21 11.58 1.74
CA THR A 93 -11.45 10.27 2.37
C THR A 93 -11.44 9.18 1.31
N ILE A 94 -10.80 8.05 1.61
CA ILE A 94 -10.81 6.88 0.73
C ILE A 94 -11.77 5.85 1.31
N ASP A 95 -12.76 5.42 0.52
CA ASP A 95 -13.52 4.21 0.84
C ASP A 95 -12.69 2.97 0.51
N ILE A 96 -12.06 2.41 1.55
CA ILE A 96 -11.19 1.23 1.46
C ILE A 96 -11.96 -0.08 1.64
N PHE A 97 -13.15 -0.03 2.25
CA PHE A 97 -13.84 -1.23 2.73
C PHE A 97 -15.07 -1.61 1.91
N GLY A 98 -15.51 -0.78 0.96
CA GLY A 98 -16.56 -1.13 0.00
C GLY A 98 -17.88 -1.54 0.66
N GLY A 99 -18.10 -1.12 1.90
CA GLY A 99 -19.32 -1.35 2.65
C GLY A 99 -20.07 -0.02 2.78
N PRO A 100 -21.41 -0.01 2.62
CA PRO A 100 -22.18 1.21 2.82
C PRO A 100 -21.99 1.67 4.27
N VAL A 101 -21.45 2.87 4.45
CA VAL A 101 -21.52 3.59 5.71
C VAL A 101 -23.00 3.89 5.99
N ALA A 102 -23.52 3.35 7.09
CA ALA A 102 -24.85 3.64 7.60
C ALA A 102 -24.85 4.95 8.38
#